data_AF-A0A0Q7BY85-F1
#
_entry.id   AF-A0A0Q7BY85-F1
#
_cell.length_a   1.000
_cell.length_b   1.000
_cell.length_c   1.000
_cell.angle_alpha   90.00
_cell.angle_beta   90.00
_cell.angle_gamma   90.00
#
_symmetry.space_group_name_H-M   'P 1'
#
loop_
_entity.id
_entity.type
_entity.pdbx_description
1 polymer ?
#
loop_
_entity_poly.entity_id
_entity_poly.type
_entity_poly.pdbx_seq_one_letter_code
_entity_poly.pdbx_strand_id
1 'polypeptide(L)'
;MSRTFAFVLLAAALASLPPVCQAQTSLPHVDVSARRAAQLRVDVFKVCPGYAEHLREGLRLPPVSEGTDMLVRFELKAGMVSNIGFSAAPVDYRLHIRRVMRQLDCRSDGQANQRFAFMLRHRSADEAGLQATALSPDAPLLATLTLPPD
;
A
#
# COMPACT_ATOMS: atom_id res chain seq x y z
N MET A 1 55.84 -41.90 22.83
CA MET A 1 56.57 -41.42 24.02
C MET A 1 55.85 -40.18 24.53
N SER A 2 54.85 -40.34 25.39
CA SER A 2 54.94 -40.16 26.85
C SER A 2 55.41 -38.77 27.26
N ARG A 3 54.49 -37.96 27.80
CA ARG A 3 54.75 -36.98 28.87
C ARG A 3 53.45 -36.43 29.47
N THR A 4 53.11 -37.03 30.60
CA THR A 4 52.22 -36.55 31.67
C THR A 4 52.80 -35.33 32.40
N PHE A 5 51.97 -34.78 33.31
CA PHE A 5 52.21 -33.76 34.35
C PHE A 5 51.81 -32.32 33.95
N ALA A 6 51.09 -31.52 34.75
CA ALA A 6 50.85 -31.56 36.19
C ALA A 6 49.50 -30.90 36.56
N PHE A 7 48.89 -31.43 37.61
CA PHE A 7 47.89 -30.79 38.45
C PHE A 7 48.43 -29.48 39.04
N VAL A 8 47.68 -28.38 38.91
CA VAL A 8 47.79 -27.24 39.84
C VAL A 8 46.37 -26.86 40.27
N LEU A 9 46.04 -27.28 41.49
CA LEU A 9 44.97 -26.73 42.31
C LEU A 9 45.41 -25.34 42.77
N LEU A 10 44.63 -24.30 42.47
CA LEU A 10 44.64 -23.09 43.28
C LEU A 10 43.22 -22.56 43.43
N ALA A 11 42.67 -22.77 44.63
CA ALA A 11 41.48 -22.13 45.12
C ALA A 11 41.75 -20.64 45.33
N ALA A 12 40.85 -19.77 44.86
CA ALA A 12 40.75 -18.41 45.35
C ALA A 12 39.33 -17.87 45.19
N ALA A 13 38.64 -17.79 46.34
CA ALA A 13 37.66 -16.78 46.70
C ALA A 13 36.55 -16.46 45.69
N LEU A 14 35.42 -17.18 45.81
CA LEU A 14 34.12 -16.64 45.40
C LEU A 14 33.78 -15.44 46.30
N ALA A 15 34.15 -14.25 45.84
CA ALA A 15 33.58 -13.00 46.33
C ALA A 15 32.12 -12.94 45.85
N SER A 16 31.19 -13.18 46.78
CA SER A 16 29.76 -12.97 46.61
C SER A 16 29.46 -11.48 46.47
N LEU A 17 29.51 -10.97 45.25
CA LEU A 17 28.92 -9.68 44.90
C LEU A 17 27.39 -9.86 44.81
N PRO A 18 26.58 -9.04 45.50
CA PRO A 18 25.14 -9.05 45.26
C PRO A 18 24.89 -8.60 43.82
N PRO A 19 23.97 -9.25 43.08
CA PRO A 19 23.56 -8.76 41.79
C PRO A 19 22.92 -7.39 42.02
N VAL A 20 23.57 -6.34 41.53
CA VAL A 20 22.93 -5.03 41.41
C VAL A 20 21.84 -5.23 40.37
N CYS A 21 20.60 -5.34 40.85
CA CYS A 21 19.43 -5.37 40.01
C CYS A 21 19.33 -3.98 39.36
N GLN A 22 20.03 -3.81 38.24
CA GLN A 22 19.80 -2.68 37.36
C GLN A 22 18.41 -2.89 36.81
N ALA A 23 17.43 -2.22 37.42
CA ALA A 23 16.16 -1.94 36.79
C ALA A 23 16.49 -1.16 35.52
N GLN A 24 16.74 -1.91 34.44
CA GLN A 24 16.82 -1.38 33.10
C GLN A 24 15.42 -0.86 32.82
N THR A 25 15.22 0.44 33.06
CA THR A 25 14.18 1.23 32.42
C THR A 25 14.52 1.25 30.93
N SER A 26 14.29 0.09 30.30
CA SER A 26 14.08 -0.03 28.88
C SER A 26 12.80 0.75 28.61
N LEU A 27 12.93 2.07 28.44
CA LEU A 27 11.95 2.84 27.70
C LEU A 27 11.73 2.05 26.40
N PRO A 28 10.47 1.71 26.05
CA PRO A 28 10.22 1.06 24.78
C PRO A 28 10.86 1.96 23.71
N HIS A 29 11.85 1.42 23.01
CA HIS A 29 12.38 2.09 21.83
C HIS A 29 11.24 2.04 20.82
N VAL A 30 10.40 3.07 20.86
CA VAL A 30 9.43 3.33 19.81
C VAL A 30 10.30 3.69 18.63
N ASP A 31 10.63 2.66 17.86
CA ASP A 31 11.26 2.79 16.58
C ASP A 31 10.24 3.54 15.71
N VAL A 32 10.34 4.88 15.72
CA VAL A 32 9.73 5.74 14.70
C VAL A 32 10.53 5.56 13.41
N SER A 33 10.79 4.31 13.03
CA SER A 33 10.61 3.84 11.68
C SER A 33 9.17 4.12 11.28
N ALA A 34 8.86 5.41 11.13
CA ALA A 34 7.96 5.85 10.10
C ALA A 34 8.58 5.37 8.78
N ARG A 35 8.41 4.06 8.49
CA ARG A 35 8.00 3.64 7.16
C ARG A 35 6.94 4.66 6.84
N ARG A 36 7.28 5.66 6.02
CA ARG A 36 6.30 6.48 5.33
C ARG A 36 5.44 5.45 4.63
N ALA A 37 4.39 4.99 5.30
CA ALA A 37 3.39 4.16 4.71
C ALA A 37 2.95 5.00 3.52
N ALA A 38 3.32 4.56 2.31
CA ALA A 38 3.24 5.39 1.13
C ALA A 38 1.85 6.00 1.09
N GLN A 39 1.78 7.31 1.32
CA GLN A 39 0.53 7.99 1.65
C GLN A 39 -0.41 7.79 0.47
N LEU A 40 -1.58 7.23 0.73
CA LEU A 40 -2.55 6.98 -0.33
C LEU A 40 -3.10 8.32 -0.81
N ARG A 41 -2.80 8.67 -2.06
CA ARG A 41 -3.21 9.91 -2.71
C ARG A 41 -4.51 9.74 -3.47
N VAL A 42 -5.30 10.81 -3.55
CA VAL A 42 -6.60 10.83 -4.24
C VAL A 42 -6.65 11.88 -5.35
N ASP A 43 -5.60 12.70 -5.48
CA ASP A 43 -5.47 13.76 -6.47
C ASP A 43 -4.96 13.25 -7.82
N VAL A 44 -5.56 12.16 -8.31
CA VAL A 44 -5.19 11.45 -9.55
C VAL A 44 -5.15 12.40 -10.76
N PHE A 45 -6.10 13.32 -10.86
CA PHE A 45 -6.19 14.27 -11.96
C PHE A 45 -4.96 15.18 -12.13
N LYS A 46 -4.21 15.44 -11.05
CA LYS A 46 -2.99 16.26 -11.12
C LYS A 46 -1.84 15.52 -11.78
N VAL A 47 -1.84 14.19 -11.64
CA VAL A 47 -0.73 13.31 -12.03
C VAL A 47 -1.04 12.63 -13.37
N CYS A 48 -2.27 12.18 -13.56
CA CYS A 48 -2.76 11.55 -14.79
C CYS A 48 -3.88 12.43 -15.39
N PRO A 49 -3.54 13.48 -16.17
CA PRO A 49 -4.54 14.33 -16.79
C PRO A 49 -5.37 13.54 -17.81
N GLY A 50 -6.69 13.75 -17.85
CA GLY A 50 -7.59 13.07 -18.78
C GLY A 50 -7.88 11.59 -18.45
N TYR A 51 -7.50 11.11 -17.25
CA TYR A 51 -7.68 9.71 -16.87
C TYR A 51 -9.16 9.27 -16.90
N ALA A 52 -10.08 10.16 -16.53
CA ALA A 52 -11.51 9.87 -16.46
C ALA A 52 -12.09 9.64 -17.87
N GLU A 53 -11.73 10.51 -18.81
CA GLU A 53 -12.10 10.42 -20.22
C GLU A 53 -11.51 9.15 -20.85
N HIS A 54 -10.22 8.88 -20.61
CA HIS A 54 -9.56 7.69 -21.13
C HIS A 54 -10.19 6.40 -20.59
N LEU A 55 -10.55 6.37 -19.29
CA LEU A 55 -11.28 5.24 -18.71
C LEU A 55 -12.66 5.09 -19.32
N ARG A 56 -13.42 6.17 -19.49
CA ARG A 56 -14.76 6.16 -20.09
C ARG A 56 -14.73 5.65 -21.53
N GLU A 57 -13.72 6.01 -22.31
CA GLU A 57 -13.59 5.61 -23.72
C GLU A 57 -13.00 4.20 -23.90
N GLY A 58 -12.01 3.86 -23.08
CA GLY A 58 -11.31 2.57 -23.15
C GLY A 58 -12.08 1.43 -22.50
N LEU A 59 -12.91 1.71 -21.48
CA LEU A 59 -13.69 0.70 -20.80
C LEU A 59 -15.02 0.47 -21.48
N ARG A 60 -15.10 -0.65 -22.19
CA ARG A 60 -16.37 -1.20 -22.68
C ARG A 60 -16.83 -2.28 -21.72
N LEU A 61 -17.56 -1.87 -20.69
CA LEU A 61 -18.19 -2.79 -19.74
C LEU A 61 -19.63 -3.10 -20.20
N PRO A 62 -20.12 -4.33 -19.96
CA PRO A 62 -21.51 -4.69 -20.27
C PRO A 62 -22.47 -3.86 -19.42
N PRO A 63 -23.68 -3.52 -19.89
CA PRO A 63 -24.63 -2.75 -19.09
C PRO A 63 -24.98 -3.47 -17.78
N VAL A 64 -25.22 -2.69 -16.72
CA VAL A 64 -25.64 -3.20 -15.41
C VAL A 64 -27.04 -2.72 -15.08
N SER A 65 -27.80 -3.55 -14.36
CA SER A 65 -29.14 -3.20 -13.87
C SER A 65 -29.06 -2.18 -12.72
N GLU A 66 -28.08 -2.35 -11.85
CA GLU A 66 -27.81 -1.46 -10.72
C GLU A 66 -26.41 -0.86 -10.83
N GLY A 67 -26.29 0.42 -10.47
CA GLY A 67 -25.00 1.09 -10.49
C GLY A 67 -24.01 0.42 -9.53
N THR A 68 -22.77 0.24 -9.97
CA THR A 68 -21.70 -0.39 -9.18
C THR A 68 -20.58 0.61 -8.91
N ASP A 69 -20.25 0.78 -7.63
CA ASP A 69 -19.12 1.59 -7.18
C ASP A 69 -17.90 0.69 -6.93
N MET A 70 -16.81 0.95 -7.65
CA MET A 70 -15.58 0.16 -7.60
C MET A 70 -14.42 1.04 -7.20
N LEU A 71 -13.72 0.61 -6.17
CA LEU A 71 -12.57 1.35 -5.67
C LEU A 71 -11.30 0.83 -6.32
N VAL A 72 -10.63 1.69 -7.08
CA VAL A 72 -9.43 1.34 -7.84
C VAL A 72 -8.22 1.92 -7.12
N ARG A 73 -7.21 1.07 -6.88
CA ARG A 73 -5.92 1.43 -6.28
C ARG A 73 -4.80 1.12 -7.25
N PHE A 74 -3.76 1.94 -7.30
CA PHE A 74 -2.59 1.65 -8.13
C PHE A 74 -1.34 2.33 -7.60
N GLU A 75 -0.18 1.90 -8.09
CA GLU A 75 1.11 2.53 -7.84
C GLU A 75 1.62 3.20 -9.11
N LEU A 76 2.23 4.37 -8.96
CA LEU A 76 2.97 5.02 -10.02
C LEU A 76 4.47 4.79 -9.86
N LYS A 77 5.10 4.25 -10.89
CA LYS A 77 6.55 4.00 -10.96
C LYS A 77 7.10 4.61 -12.24
N ALA A 78 7.88 5.69 -12.11
CA ALA A 78 8.46 6.42 -13.24
C ALA A 78 7.40 6.83 -14.30
N GLY A 79 6.24 7.33 -13.86
CA GLY A 79 5.13 7.72 -14.74
C GLY A 79 4.28 6.55 -15.26
N MET A 80 4.64 5.30 -14.98
CA MET A 80 3.86 4.13 -15.39
C MET A 80 2.97 3.61 -14.25
N VAL A 81 1.72 3.28 -14.60
CA VAL A 81 0.76 2.65 -13.69
C VAL A 81 1.10 1.18 -13.47
N SER A 82 1.20 0.77 -12.20
CA SER A 82 1.54 -0.58 -11.75
C SER A 82 0.70 -0.99 -10.53
N ASN A 83 0.81 -2.25 -10.09
CA ASN A 83 0.17 -2.77 -8.87
C ASN A 83 -1.31 -2.38 -8.69
N ILE A 84 -2.09 -2.58 -9.76
CA ILE A 84 -3.51 -2.18 -9.80
C ILE A 84 -4.34 -3.18 -8.98
N GLY A 85 -4.89 -2.68 -7.88
CA GLY A 85 -5.79 -3.38 -6.97
C GLY A 85 -7.21 -2.86 -7.03
N PHE A 86 -8.16 -3.67 -6.56
CA PHE A 86 -9.58 -3.36 -6.58
C PHE A 86 -10.23 -3.71 -5.25
N SER A 87 -11.24 -2.94 -4.86
CA SER A 87 -12.22 -3.34 -3.84
C SER A 87 -13.62 -3.23 -4.45
N ALA A 88 -14.49 -4.20 -4.15
CA ALA A 88 -15.86 -4.31 -4.68
C ALA A 88 -16.00 -4.45 -6.22
N ALA A 89 -14.91 -4.58 -6.99
CA ALA A 89 -14.99 -4.80 -8.43
C ALA A 89 -15.31 -6.26 -8.79
N PRO A 90 -16.34 -6.51 -9.63
CA PRO A 90 -16.61 -7.82 -10.22
C PRO A 90 -15.38 -8.40 -10.92
N VAL A 91 -15.15 -9.70 -10.79
CA VAL A 91 -13.94 -10.37 -11.30
C VAL A 91 -13.75 -10.13 -12.79
N ASP A 92 -14.83 -10.19 -13.56
CA ASP A 92 -14.82 -10.02 -15.01
C ASP A 92 -14.38 -8.62 -15.43
N TYR A 93 -14.61 -7.59 -14.60
CA TYR A 93 -14.25 -6.21 -14.94
C TYR A 93 -12.76 -5.92 -14.68
N ARG A 94 -12.15 -6.64 -13.74
CA ARG A 94 -10.78 -6.36 -13.27
C ARG A 94 -9.76 -6.39 -14.41
N LEU A 95 -9.87 -7.34 -15.33
CA LEU A 95 -8.94 -7.45 -16.46
C LEU A 95 -9.07 -6.27 -17.44
N HIS A 96 -10.30 -5.85 -17.73
CA HIS A 96 -10.57 -4.69 -18.59
C HIS A 96 -10.05 -3.41 -17.96
N ILE A 97 -10.34 -3.20 -16.67
CA ILE A 97 -9.87 -2.02 -15.92
C ILE A 97 -8.34 -1.98 -15.88
N ARG A 98 -7.67 -3.11 -15.60
CA ARG A 98 -6.20 -3.16 -15.63
C ARG A 98 -5.61 -2.79 -16.98
N ARG A 99 -6.22 -3.24 -18.08
CA ARG A 99 -5.74 -2.97 -19.44
C ARG A 99 -5.74 -1.47 -19.73
N VAL A 100 -6.87 -0.81 -19.49
CA VAL A 100 -7.03 0.63 -19.76
C VAL A 100 -6.18 1.47 -18.80
N MET A 101 -6.15 1.11 -17.52
CA MET A 101 -5.31 1.81 -16.53
C MET A 101 -3.82 1.80 -16.87
N ARG A 102 -3.31 0.73 -17.49
CA ARG A 102 -1.90 0.65 -17.94
C ARG A 102 -1.59 1.52 -19.16
N GLN A 103 -2.61 1.98 -19.87
CA GLN A 103 -2.48 2.87 -21.03
C GLN A 103 -2.53 4.35 -20.64
N LEU A 104 -2.80 4.67 -19.37
CA LEU A 104 -2.81 6.03 -18.88
C LEU A 104 -1.40 6.62 -18.94
N ASP A 105 -1.32 7.81 -19.52
CA ASP A 105 -0.12 8.64 -19.48
C ASP A 105 -0.16 9.52 -18.23
N CYS A 106 0.79 9.30 -17.33
CA CYS A 106 0.87 9.99 -16.06
C CYS A 106 2.21 10.69 -15.94
N ARG A 107 2.18 11.94 -15.49
CA ARG A 107 3.37 12.73 -15.21
C ARG A 107 4.15 12.10 -14.06
N SER A 108 5.46 11.94 -14.25
CA SER A 108 6.35 11.63 -13.13
C SER A 108 6.69 12.93 -12.39
N ASP A 109 6.39 13.00 -11.11
CA ASP A 109 6.79 14.12 -10.23
C ASP A 109 8.14 13.88 -9.54
N GLY A 110 8.91 12.90 -10.03
CA GLY A 110 10.20 12.51 -9.46
C GLY A 110 10.11 11.71 -8.15
N GLN A 111 8.90 11.46 -7.62
CA GLN A 111 8.73 10.59 -6.47
C GLN A 111 8.48 9.15 -6.90
N ALA A 112 9.29 8.24 -6.38
CA ALA A 112 9.14 6.81 -6.64
C ALA A 112 8.04 6.19 -5.76
N ASN A 113 7.31 5.22 -6.32
CA ASN A 113 6.39 4.32 -5.61
C ASN A 113 5.24 5.02 -4.87
N GLN A 114 4.63 6.03 -5.51
CA GLN A 114 3.43 6.68 -4.97
C GLN A 114 2.20 5.78 -5.16
N ARG A 115 1.31 5.77 -4.17
CA ARG A 115 0.05 5.00 -4.20
C ARG A 115 -1.11 5.94 -4.41
N PHE A 116 -2.01 5.58 -5.31
CA PHE A 116 -3.20 6.37 -5.65
C PHE A 116 -4.47 5.54 -5.51
N ALA A 117 -5.57 6.20 -5.21
CA ALA A 117 -6.90 5.63 -5.22
C ALA A 117 -7.94 6.61 -5.79
N PHE A 118 -8.94 6.06 -6.49
CA PHE A 118 -10.13 6.79 -6.93
C PHE A 118 -11.34 5.84 -7.01
N MET A 119 -12.53 6.42 -7.07
CA MET A 119 -13.77 5.65 -7.26
C MET A 119 -14.13 5.59 -8.75
N LEU A 120 -14.38 4.40 -9.26
CA LEU A 120 -14.93 4.15 -10.58
C LEU A 120 -16.38 3.70 -10.42
N ARG A 121 -17.31 4.53 -10.86
CA ARG A 121 -18.75 4.26 -10.82
C ARG A 121 -19.21 3.83 -12.19
N HIS A 122 -19.81 2.65 -12.25
CA HIS A 122 -20.49 2.13 -13.42
C HIS A 122 -22.00 2.33 -13.23
N ARG A 123 -22.60 3.29 -13.94
CA ARG A 123 -24.02 3.57 -13.83
C ARG A 123 -24.86 2.54 -14.60
N SER A 124 -26.12 2.41 -14.23
CA SER A 124 -27.09 1.64 -15.01
C SER A 124 -27.27 2.25 -16.40
N ALA A 125 -27.81 1.46 -17.33
CA ALA A 125 -28.06 1.89 -18.71
C ALA A 125 -28.92 3.17 -18.79
N ASP A 126 -29.79 3.39 -17.80
CA ASP A 126 -30.71 4.53 -17.74
C ASP A 126 -30.07 5.83 -17.22
N GLU A 127 -28.95 5.74 -16.48
CA GLU A 127 -28.28 6.90 -15.83
C GLU A 127 -26.99 7.36 -16.53
N ALA A 128 -26.69 6.81 -17.70
CA ALA A 128 -25.54 7.14 -18.54
C ALA A 128 -24.14 6.90 -17.91
N GLY A 129 -23.65 5.68 -18.10
CA GLY A 129 -22.22 5.41 -18.40
C GLY A 129 -21.24 5.27 -17.24
N LEU A 130 -19.95 5.19 -17.60
CA LEU A 130 -18.83 5.10 -16.66
C LEU A 130 -18.36 6.48 -16.23
N GLN A 131 -18.21 6.66 -14.92
CA GLN A 131 -17.72 7.89 -14.29
C GLN A 131 -16.58 7.56 -13.33
N ALA A 132 -15.44 8.23 -13.50
CA ALA A 132 -14.36 8.19 -12.53
C ALA A 132 -14.40 9.44 -11.66
N THR A 133 -14.38 9.28 -10.34
CA THR A 133 -14.47 10.38 -9.38
C THR A 133 -13.32 10.30 -8.39
N ALA A 134 -12.64 11.42 -8.18
CA ALA A 134 -11.64 11.54 -7.14
C ALA A 134 -12.31 11.36 -5.76
N LEU A 135 -11.64 10.63 -4.86
CA LEU A 135 -12.13 10.50 -3.49
C LEU A 135 -11.89 11.82 -2.75
N SER A 136 -12.82 12.19 -1.88
CA SER A 136 -12.53 13.23 -0.88
C SER A 136 -11.45 12.71 0.07
N PRO A 137 -10.45 13.51 0.48
CA PRO A 137 -9.41 13.11 1.43
C PRO A 137 -9.95 12.57 2.77
N ASP A 138 -11.15 13.01 3.15
CA ASP A 138 -11.82 12.63 4.40
C ASP A 138 -12.82 11.49 4.23
N ALA A 139 -12.86 10.85 3.06
CA ALA A 139 -13.81 9.76 2.83
C ALA A 139 -13.50 8.58 3.77
N PRO A 140 -14.48 8.08 4.55
CA PRO A 140 -14.28 6.94 5.46
C PRO A 140 -13.83 5.67 4.73
N LEU A 141 -14.10 5.58 3.42
CA LEU A 141 -13.58 4.54 2.55
C LEU A 141 -12.06 4.55 2.41
N LEU A 142 -11.36 5.67 2.63
CA LEU A 142 -9.90 5.71 2.62
C LEU A 142 -9.28 4.97 3.82
N ALA A 143 -9.96 4.97 4.97
CA ALA A 143 -9.49 4.29 6.18
C ALA A 143 -9.50 2.76 6.04
N THR A 144 -10.35 2.21 5.16
CA THR A 144 -10.32 0.77 4.82
C THR A 144 -9.25 0.43 3.78
N LEU A 145 -8.58 1.43 3.18
CA LEU A 145 -7.60 1.23 2.10
C LEU A 145 -6.13 1.27 2.56
N THR A 146 -5.87 1.80 3.75
CA THR A 146 -4.52 1.85 4.34
C THR A 146 -4.04 0.50 4.86
N LEU A 147 -4.95 -0.47 4.99
CA LEU A 147 -4.60 -1.85 5.34
C LEU A 147 -3.92 -2.54 4.14
N PRO A 148 -2.78 -3.22 4.35
CA PRO A 148 -2.12 -3.99 3.31
C PRO A 148 -3.08 -5.06 2.76
N PRO A 149 -3.01 -5.39 1.46
CA PRO A 149 -3.68 -6.59 0.96
C PRO A 149 -3.02 -7.80 1.63
N ASP A 150 -3.81 -8.61 2.33
CA ASP A 150 -3.39 -9.95 2.77
C ASP A 150 -3.03 -10.84 1.57
#